data_AF-A0A7S2CU57-F1
#
_entry.id   AF-A0A7S2CU57-F1
#
_cell.length_a   1.000
_cell.length_b   1.000
_cell.length_c   1.000
_cell.angle_alpha   90.00
_cell.angle_beta   90.00
_cell.angle_gamma   90.00
#
_symmetry.space_group_name_H-M   'P 1'
#
loop_
_entity.id
_entity.type
_entity.pdbx_description
1 polymer ?
#
loop_
_entity_poly.entity_id
_entity_poly.type
_entity_poly.pdbx_seq_one_letter_code
_entity_poly.pdbx_strand_id
1 'polypeptide(L)'
;FLMGPKGSYLNAEENSENVKARSNIKAPRAHLIIEKEGGGEISHGDRVYLKGFKGGYVDIQGDMVRVVYKDKTRVAGLEIWKEQGSGQGVISAGDVVFFKGGERGTYIDVEGQDVRARWPDEGKWQRMTVEV
;
A
#
# COMPACT_ATOMS: atom_id res chain seq x y z
N PHE A 1 -2.35 4.33 -9.01
CA PHE A 1 -1.94 2.90 -8.95
C PHE A 1 -0.69 2.74 -8.10
N LEU A 2 -0.47 1.56 -7.51
CA LEU A 2 0.76 1.22 -6.80
C LEU A 2 1.45 0.07 -7.54
N MET A 3 2.58 0.35 -8.18
CA MET A 3 3.37 -0.65 -8.89
C MET A 3 4.39 -1.27 -7.95
N GLY A 4 4.36 -2.60 -7.82
CA GLY A 4 5.37 -3.34 -7.08
C GLY A 4 6.70 -3.45 -7.84
N PRO A 5 7.75 -3.99 -7.20
CA PRO A 5 9.13 -3.95 -7.69
C PRO A 5 9.39 -4.77 -8.96
N LYS A 6 8.46 -5.64 -9.35
CA LYS A 6 8.53 -6.45 -10.60
C LYS A 6 7.59 -5.94 -11.70
N GLY A 7 7.04 -4.72 -11.56
CA GLY A 7 6.17 -4.10 -12.56
C GLY A 7 4.69 -4.52 -12.48
N SER A 8 4.33 -5.40 -11.55
CA SER A 8 2.94 -5.79 -11.28
C SER A 8 2.27 -4.81 -10.32
N TYR A 9 1.01 -4.47 -10.56
CA TYR A 9 0.26 -3.57 -9.69
C TYR A 9 -0.39 -4.30 -8.52
N LEU A 10 -0.34 -3.67 -7.34
CA LEU A 10 -1.15 -4.07 -6.19
C LEU A 10 -2.62 -3.93 -6.53
N ASN A 11 -3.40 -4.97 -6.22
CA ASN A 11 -4.81 -5.02 -6.53
C ASN A 11 -5.60 -5.71 -5.43
N ALA A 12 -6.81 -5.21 -5.15
CA ALA A 12 -7.78 -5.93 -4.34
C ALA A 12 -8.46 -6.99 -5.21
N GLU A 13 -8.56 -8.23 -4.73
CA GLU A 13 -9.26 -9.29 -5.46
C GLU A 13 -10.78 -9.12 -5.37
N GLU A 14 -11.52 -9.50 -6.42
CA GLU A 14 -12.92 -9.11 -6.56
C GLU A 14 -13.86 -9.76 -5.53
N ASN A 15 -13.60 -11.02 -5.20
CA ASN A 15 -14.42 -11.86 -4.34
C ASN A 15 -13.61 -12.38 -3.15
N SER A 16 -12.64 -11.60 -2.69
CA SER A 16 -11.72 -11.97 -1.61
C SER A 16 -11.20 -10.72 -0.91
N GLU A 17 -10.85 -10.87 0.37
CA GLU A 17 -10.15 -9.83 1.13
C GLU A 17 -8.68 -9.69 0.70
N ASN A 18 -8.16 -10.59 -0.14
CA ASN A 18 -6.75 -10.62 -0.46
C ASN A 18 -6.32 -9.42 -1.31
N VAL A 19 -5.16 -8.85 -0.97
CA VAL A 19 -4.37 -8.01 -1.88
C VAL A 19 -3.37 -8.91 -2.61
N LYS A 20 -3.22 -8.70 -3.92
CA LYS A 20 -2.28 -9.43 -4.77
C LYS A 20 -1.55 -8.48 -5.73
N ALA A 21 -0.50 -8.97 -6.37
CA ALA A 21 0.23 -8.26 -7.41
C ALA A 21 0.40 -9.14 -8.65
N ARG A 22 -0.70 -9.37 -9.39
CA ARG A 22 -0.74 -10.41 -10.45
C ARG A 22 -0.44 -9.93 -11.85
N SER A 23 -0.68 -8.65 -12.13
CA SER A 23 -0.72 -8.14 -13.50
C SER A 23 0.00 -6.81 -13.60
N ASN A 24 0.66 -6.59 -14.73
CA ASN A 24 1.23 -5.31 -15.14
C ASN A 24 0.23 -4.42 -15.91
N ILE A 25 -1.07 -4.75 -15.86
CA ILE A 25 -2.14 -3.98 -16.50
C ILE A 25 -2.85 -3.12 -15.46
N LYS A 26 -2.97 -1.83 -15.76
CA LYS A 26 -3.86 -0.92 -15.02
C LYS A 26 -5.30 -1.33 -15.25
N ALA A 27 -5.96 -1.83 -14.21
CA ALA A 27 -7.35 -2.25 -14.21
C ALA A 27 -8.08 -1.67 -13.00
N PRO A 28 -9.42 -1.59 -13.01
CA PRO A 28 -10.18 -1.06 -11.87
C PRO A 28 -9.79 -1.70 -10.53
N ARG A 29 -9.56 -3.01 -10.51
CA ARG A 29 -9.13 -3.75 -9.31
C ARG A 29 -7.77 -3.34 -8.73
N ALA A 30 -6.89 -2.78 -9.57
CA ALA A 30 -5.58 -2.28 -9.19
C ALA A 30 -5.60 -0.79 -8.78
N HIS A 31 -6.77 -0.15 -8.85
CA HIS A 31 -6.96 1.20 -8.39
C HIS A 31 -7.11 1.19 -6.86
N LEU A 32 -6.04 1.56 -6.16
CA LEU A 32 -6.05 1.85 -4.73
C LEU A 32 -6.01 3.36 -4.54
N ILE A 33 -6.88 3.88 -3.68
CA ILE A 33 -6.90 5.30 -3.30
C ILE A 33 -6.10 5.44 -2.00
N ILE A 34 -5.17 6.38 -1.96
CA ILE A 34 -4.42 6.73 -0.75
C ILE A 34 -5.14 7.92 -0.09
N GLU A 35 -5.70 7.70 1.09
CA GLU A 35 -6.38 8.75 1.87
C GLU A 35 -5.52 9.12 3.08
N LYS A 36 -5.13 10.39 3.22
CA LYS A 36 -4.42 10.88 4.41
C LYS A 36 -5.33 10.96 5.64
N GLU A 37 -4.80 10.62 6.81
CA GLU A 37 -5.43 10.93 8.09
C GLU A 37 -5.58 12.45 8.28
N GLY A 38 -6.81 12.93 8.50
CA GLY A 38 -7.11 14.36 8.54
C GLY A 38 -7.22 15.04 7.18
N GLY A 39 -6.89 14.36 6.07
CA GLY A 39 -6.98 14.86 4.70
C GLY A 39 -5.80 15.78 4.30
N GLY A 40 -5.94 16.42 3.14
CA GLY A 40 -4.92 17.30 2.57
C GLY A 40 -3.85 16.57 1.76
N GLU A 41 -2.74 17.27 1.51
CA GLU A 41 -1.60 16.74 0.76
C GLU A 41 -0.89 15.62 1.54
N ILE A 42 -0.52 14.55 0.81
CA ILE A 42 0.18 13.38 1.35
C ILE A 42 1.68 13.63 1.27
N SER A 43 2.36 13.51 2.40
CA SER A 43 3.80 13.69 2.55
C SER A 43 4.44 12.49 3.26
N HIS A 44 5.76 12.38 3.13
CA HIS A 44 6.56 11.41 3.87
C HIS A 44 6.23 11.41 5.37
N GLY A 45 6.03 10.23 5.94
CA GLY A 45 5.72 10.00 7.35
C GLY A 45 4.23 10.13 7.71
N ASP A 46 3.38 10.54 6.77
CA ASP A 46 1.94 10.66 7.05
C ASP A 46 1.30 9.30 7.31
N ARG A 47 0.31 9.29 8.20
CA ARG A 47 -0.62 8.18 8.32
C ARG A 47 -1.63 8.24 7.18
N VAL A 48 -1.76 7.14 6.44
CA VAL A 48 -2.64 6.99 5.30
C VAL A 48 -3.47 5.72 5.38
N TYR A 49 -4.54 5.69 4.59
CA TYR A 49 -5.46 4.57 4.46
C TYR A 49 -5.53 4.19 2.98
N LEU A 50 -5.25 2.93 2.65
CA LEU A 50 -5.37 2.44 1.27
C LEU A 50 -6.77 1.86 1.06
N LYS A 51 -7.57 2.49 0.22
CA LYS A 51 -8.94 2.06 -0.08
C LYS A 51 -8.97 1.24 -1.37
N GLY A 52 -9.62 0.08 -1.31
CA GLY A 52 -9.86 -0.79 -2.46
C GLY A 52 -10.89 -0.21 -3.43
N PHE A 53 -10.88 -0.70 -4.68
CA PHE A 53 -11.78 -0.21 -5.74
C PHE A 53 -13.28 -0.43 -5.45
N LYS A 54 -13.64 -1.47 -4.68
CA LYS A 54 -15.03 -1.71 -4.19
C LYS A 54 -15.28 -1.07 -2.81
N GLY A 55 -14.40 -0.16 -2.40
CA GLY A 55 -14.29 0.28 -1.02
C GLY A 55 -13.52 -0.75 -0.18
N GLY A 56 -13.72 -0.69 1.13
CA GLY A 56 -12.87 -1.43 2.06
C GLY A 56 -11.50 -0.78 2.20
N TYR A 57 -10.86 -0.97 3.35
CA TYR A 57 -9.53 -0.44 3.62
C TYR A 57 -8.54 -1.57 3.88
N VAL A 58 -7.29 -1.36 3.44
CA VAL A 58 -6.17 -2.26 3.71
C VAL A 58 -5.88 -2.25 5.21
N ASP A 59 -5.74 -3.45 5.75
CA ASP A 59 -5.33 -3.72 7.12
C ASP A 59 -4.27 -4.83 7.14
N ILE A 60 -3.39 -4.79 8.14
CA ILE A 60 -2.32 -5.78 8.33
C ILE A 60 -2.63 -6.58 9.59
N GLN A 61 -2.92 -7.88 9.43
CA GLN A 61 -3.21 -8.81 10.53
C GLN A 61 -2.19 -9.94 10.53
N GLY A 62 -1.28 -9.93 11.50
CA GLY A 62 -0.10 -10.78 11.44
C GLY A 62 0.79 -10.37 10.26
N ASP A 63 0.90 -11.23 9.24
CA ASP A 63 1.60 -10.93 7.98
C ASP A 63 0.64 -10.68 6.80
N MET A 64 -0.66 -10.79 7.04
CA MET A 64 -1.68 -10.77 6.00
C MET A 64 -2.07 -9.34 5.67
N VAL A 65 -1.89 -8.96 4.40
CA VAL A 65 -2.39 -7.68 3.87
C VAL A 65 -3.74 -7.93 3.21
N ARG A 66 -4.79 -7.30 3.76
CA ARG A 66 -6.17 -7.56 3.34
C ARG A 66 -6.99 -6.30 3.21
N VAL A 67 -7.94 -6.27 2.29
CA VAL A 67 -9.00 -5.26 2.20
C VAL A 67 -10.22 -5.77 2.97
N VAL A 68 -10.53 -5.15 4.11
CA VAL A 68 -11.51 -5.70 5.07
C VAL A 68 -12.71 -4.78 5.30
N TYR A 69 -12.58 -3.76 6.16
CA TYR A 69 -13.69 -2.96 6.65
C TYR A 69 -13.96 -1.79 5.71
N LYS A 70 -15.24 -1.50 5.44
CA LYS A 70 -15.65 -0.32 4.66
C LYS A 70 -15.51 1.00 5.43
N ASP A 71 -15.43 0.92 6.76
CA ASP A 71 -15.21 2.05 7.64
C ASP A 71 -13.72 2.13 8.00
N LYS A 72 -13.07 3.23 7.61
CA LYS A 72 -11.63 3.43 7.86
C LYS A 72 -11.28 3.51 9.34
N THR A 73 -12.23 3.89 10.20
CA THR A 73 -11.98 4.00 11.65
C THR A 73 -11.73 2.64 12.31
N ARG A 74 -12.00 1.56 11.57
CA ARG A 74 -11.80 0.17 12.01
C ARG A 74 -10.47 -0.44 11.59
N VAL A 75 -9.64 0.29 10.84
CA VAL A 75 -8.29 -0.15 10.47
C VAL A 75 -7.25 0.75 11.12
N ALA A 76 -6.06 0.22 11.36
CA ALA A 76 -4.98 0.99 11.97
C ALA A 76 -4.35 2.02 11.01
N GLY A 77 -4.60 1.93 9.70
CA GLY A 77 -3.87 2.72 8.70
C GLY A 77 -2.39 2.33 8.60
N LEU A 78 -1.67 3.02 7.73
CA LEU A 78 -0.28 2.75 7.38
C LEU A 78 0.50 4.06 7.41
N GLU A 79 1.77 4.05 7.80
CA GLU A 79 2.68 5.17 7.54
C GLU A 79 3.23 5.04 6.11
N ILE A 80 3.24 6.14 5.36
CA ILE A 80 3.83 6.19 4.01
C ILE A 80 5.21 6.85 4.06
N TRP A 81 6.24 6.12 3.65
CA TRP A 81 7.63 6.57 3.69
C TRP A 81 8.16 6.67 2.27
N LYS A 82 8.66 7.86 1.87
CA LYS A 82 9.47 7.99 0.64
C LYS A 82 10.81 7.31 0.80
N GLU A 83 11.33 6.76 -0.30
CA GLU A 83 12.66 6.17 -0.36
C GLU A 83 13.75 7.10 0.20
N GLN A 84 14.66 6.53 1.00
CA GLN A 84 15.79 7.28 1.52
C GLN A 84 16.62 7.88 0.38
N GLY A 85 16.94 9.18 0.51
CA GLY A 85 17.69 9.91 -0.50
C GLY A 85 16.86 10.53 -1.63
N SER A 86 15.54 10.26 -1.71
CA SER A 86 14.65 10.91 -2.69
C SER A 86 13.99 12.21 -2.19
N GLY A 87 14.33 12.65 -0.98
CA GLY A 87 13.67 13.75 -0.27
C GLY A 87 12.44 13.30 0.52
N GLN A 88 12.21 13.91 1.70
CA GLN A 88 11.17 13.54 2.68
C GLN A 88 9.96 14.50 2.66
N GLY A 89 9.56 14.94 1.47
CA GLY A 89 8.45 15.90 1.28
C GLY A 89 7.18 15.25 0.75
N VAL A 90 6.44 16.02 -0.05
CA VAL A 90 5.23 15.62 -0.75
C VAL A 90 5.46 14.36 -1.59
N ILE A 91 4.47 13.48 -1.58
CA ILE A 91 4.44 12.28 -2.41
C ILE A 91 3.76 12.61 -3.73
N SER A 92 4.47 12.32 -4.81
CA SER A 92 4.11 12.58 -6.21
C SER A 92 4.16 11.29 -7.02
N ALA A 93 3.51 11.31 -8.19
CA ALA A 93 3.66 10.22 -9.15
C ALA A 93 5.13 10.06 -9.56
N GLY A 94 5.59 8.82 -9.66
CA GLY A 94 6.98 8.43 -9.90
C GLY A 94 7.78 8.17 -8.62
N ASP A 95 7.33 8.63 -7.46
CA ASP A 95 8.02 8.35 -6.20
C ASP A 95 7.96 6.87 -5.85
N VAL A 96 9.07 6.38 -5.29
CA VAL A 96 9.10 5.09 -4.58
C VAL A 96 8.75 5.33 -3.12
N VAL A 97 7.74 4.60 -2.66
CA VAL A 97 7.24 4.65 -1.29
C VAL A 97 7.20 3.26 -0.66
N PHE A 98 7.17 3.26 0.66
CA PHE A 98 7.05 2.10 1.53
C PHE A 98 5.84 2.31 2.44
N PHE A 99 5.08 1.25 2.70
CA PHE A 99 3.92 1.30 3.58
C PHE A 99 4.17 0.46 4.82
N LYS A 100 4.28 1.11 5.98
CA LYS A 100 4.55 0.45 7.26
C LYS A 100 3.29 0.39 8.10
N GLY A 101 3.03 -0.72 8.77
CA GLY A 101 1.92 -0.80 9.71
C GLY A 101 1.76 -2.17 10.36
N GLY A 102 0.56 -2.39 10.91
CA GLY A 102 0.24 -3.57 11.70
C GLY A 102 0.95 -3.58 13.06
N GLU A 103 0.60 -4.55 13.90
CA GLU A 103 1.13 -4.67 15.27
C GLU A 103 2.64 -4.86 15.34
N ARG A 104 3.24 -5.39 14.25
CA ARG A 104 4.68 -5.68 14.16
C ARG A 104 5.48 -4.55 13.53
N GLY A 105 4.83 -3.50 13.04
CA GLY A 105 5.51 -2.40 12.35
C GLY A 105 6.26 -2.86 11.09
N THR A 106 5.67 -3.79 10.33
CA THR A 106 6.25 -4.37 9.12
C THR A 106 5.80 -3.62 7.88
N TYR A 107 6.61 -3.69 6.83
CA TYR A 107 6.32 -3.07 5.55
C TYR A 107 5.57 -4.00 4.61
N ILE A 108 4.60 -3.45 3.87
CA ILE A 108 3.94 -4.16 2.77
C ILE A 108 5.01 -4.54 1.73
N ASP A 109 5.06 -5.82 1.38
CA ASP A 109 6.02 -6.41 0.47
C ASP A 109 5.35 -7.23 -0.63
N VAL A 110 6.02 -7.34 -1.79
CA VAL A 110 5.59 -8.18 -2.90
C VAL A 110 6.64 -9.24 -3.20
N GLU A 111 6.24 -10.52 -3.09
CA GLU A 111 7.03 -11.65 -3.55
C GLU A 111 6.21 -12.51 -4.52
N GLY A 112 6.67 -12.55 -5.77
CA GLY A 112 5.89 -13.17 -6.85
C GLY A 112 4.58 -12.41 -7.05
N GLN A 113 3.46 -13.06 -6.72
CA GLN A 113 2.12 -12.45 -6.79
C GLN A 113 1.53 -12.16 -5.41
N ASP A 114 2.22 -12.57 -4.34
CA ASP A 114 1.74 -12.41 -2.98
C ASP A 114 2.10 -11.03 -2.46
N VAL A 115 1.11 -10.38 -1.83
CA VAL A 115 1.28 -9.14 -1.09
C VAL A 115 1.09 -9.48 0.39
N ARG A 116 2.12 -9.20 1.18
CA ARG A 116 2.21 -9.52 2.61
C ARG A 116 2.87 -8.36 3.36
N ALA A 117 3.02 -8.47 4.67
CA ALA A 117 3.82 -7.54 5.45
C ALA A 117 4.70 -8.34 6.43
N ARG A 118 5.89 -8.74 5.98
CA ARG A 118 6.71 -9.73 6.69
C ARG A 118 7.93 -9.15 7.38
N TRP A 119 8.45 -8.05 6.85
CA TRP A 119 9.78 -7.56 7.17
C TRP A 119 9.72 -6.17 7.83
N PRO A 120 10.49 -5.94 8.90
CA PRO A 120 10.53 -4.65 9.61
C PRO A 120 11.50 -3.64 8.97
N ASP A 121 12.27 -4.05 7.97
CA ASP A 121 13.24 -3.25 7.23
C ASP A 121 12.77 -2.92 5.80
N GLU A 122 13.29 -1.82 5.26
CA GLU A 122 13.08 -1.43 3.88
C GLU A 122 14.00 -2.22 2.96
N GLY A 123 13.40 -2.98 2.04
CA GLY A 123 14.12 -3.79 1.06
C GLY A 123 13.49 -3.71 -0.33
N LYS A 124 14.08 -4.46 -1.26
CA LYS A 124 13.61 -4.47 -2.66
C LYS A 124 12.15 -4.89 -2.81
N TRP A 125 11.63 -5.76 -1.94
CA TRP A 125 10.27 -6.27 -2.03
C TRP A 125 9.22 -5.26 -1.58
N GLN A 126 9.60 -4.29 -0.75
CA GLN A 126 8.71 -3.32 -0.14
C GLN A 126 8.52 -2.04 -0.99
N ARG A 127 9.32 -1.89 -2.05
CA ARG A 127 9.32 -0.71 -2.92
C ARG A 127 8.05 -0.67 -3.77
N MET A 128 7.24 0.35 -3.58
CA MET A 128 6.06 0.63 -4.41
C MET A 128 6.23 1.94 -5.15
N THR A 129 6.09 1.94 -6.48
CA THR A 129 6.05 3.19 -7.26
C THR A 129 4.62 3.72 -7.32
N VAL A 130 4.44 4.99 -6.96
CA VAL A 130 3.17 5.69 -7.08
C VAL A 130 2.95 6.09 -8.54
N GLU A 131 1.80 5.75 -9.12
CA GLU A 131 1.44 6.15 -10.48
C GLU A 131 0.05 6.77 -10.54
N VAL A 132 -0.18 7.58 -11.58
CA VAL A 132 -1.51 8.04 -12.00
C VAL A 132 -2.34 6.93 -12.62
#